data_AF-A0A7V1TWM8-F1
#
_entry.id   AF-A0A7V1TWM8-F1
#
_cell.length_a   1.000
_cell.length_b   1.000
_cell.length_c   1.000
_cell.angle_alpha   90.00
_cell.angle_beta   90.00
_cell.angle_gamma   90.00
#
_symmetry.space_group_name_H-M   'P 1'
#
loop_
_entity.id
_entity.type
_entity.pdbx_description
1 polymer ?
#
loop_
_entity_poly.entity_id
_entity_poly.type
_entity_poly.pdbx_seq_one_letter_code
_entity_poly.pdbx_strand_id
1 'polypeptide(L)'
;MLCLPYRCQCSTKRESRGRILRLLSRNEVMKIHITHIVILVLLALGVTSCSQVSDDVKETGFHGAGFVNPSSENFHGKLIQTRNYEIQGCTNCHGIDYNGGTANKSCNTCHNKVNGPENCTTCHGSVNAAPPKDLSDNTSPTIRGVGAHQKHVLGGTLGAAVACGECHAVPQKIYSMGHIDNSLRAEVRFDSTSSLFRTNATYNVADVSCTNTYCHGNFNGGNVNRTMKWTDTIAAVTACGTCHGDATKATLKEKAFPQSGHTAATVTSDCSTCHRAVVDASLNIINPSKHINGKID
;
A
#
# COMPACT_ATOMS: atom_id res chain seq x y z
N MET A 1 13.65 43.41 -37.07
CA MET A 1 13.95 43.16 -38.51
C MET A 1 13.51 41.74 -38.81
N LEU A 2 12.51 41.40 -39.61
CA LEU A 2 11.59 42.05 -40.56
C LEU A 2 10.19 41.41 -40.31
N CYS A 3 9.06 42.11 -40.17
CA CYS A 3 8.26 42.91 -41.12
C CYS A 3 7.85 42.17 -42.42
N LEU A 4 6.58 41.75 -42.48
CA LEU A 4 5.80 41.61 -43.72
C LEU A 4 4.44 42.34 -43.57
N PRO A 5 3.89 42.94 -44.65
CA PRO A 5 2.91 44.03 -44.56
C PRO A 5 1.51 43.70 -45.10
N TYR A 6 0.53 44.46 -44.59
CA TYR A 6 -0.70 44.99 -45.24
C TYR A 6 -1.35 44.27 -46.44
N ARG A 7 -2.67 44.05 -46.34
CA ARG A 7 -3.68 44.86 -47.09
C ARG A 7 -5.11 44.50 -46.71
N CYS A 8 -5.80 45.43 -46.05
CA CYS A 8 -7.25 45.55 -46.11
C CYS A 8 -7.62 46.19 -47.46
N GLN A 9 -8.56 45.57 -48.20
CA GLN A 9 -9.29 46.25 -49.27
C GLN A 9 -10.78 46.20 -48.97
N CYS A 10 -11.32 47.41 -48.83
CA CYS A 10 -12.73 47.72 -48.82
C CYS A 10 -13.29 47.49 -50.24
N SER A 11 -14.42 46.79 -50.37
CA SER A 11 -15.24 46.85 -51.57
C SER A 11 -16.69 47.11 -51.15
N THR A 12 -17.19 48.20 -51.69
CA THR A 12 -18.49 48.80 -51.46
C THR A 12 -19.62 47.97 -52.06
N LYS A 13 -20.67 47.68 -51.29
CA LYS A 13 -22.03 47.65 -51.83
C LYS A 13 -23.02 48.26 -50.84
N ARG A 14 -23.52 49.41 -51.27
CA ARG A 14 -24.64 50.16 -50.71
C ARG A 14 -25.91 49.39 -51.10
N GLU A 15 -26.57 48.74 -50.15
CA GLU A 15 -27.94 48.27 -50.33
C GLU A 15 -28.84 48.91 -49.28
N SER A 16 -29.85 49.58 -49.81
CA SER A 16 -30.91 50.33 -49.15
C SER A 16 -31.63 49.51 -48.09
N ARG A 17 -31.81 50.11 -46.90
CA ARG A 17 -32.76 49.65 -45.87
C ARG A 17 -34.20 49.74 -46.42
N GLY A 18 -34.66 48.68 -47.07
CA GLY A 18 -36.07 48.42 -47.32
C GLY A 18 -36.65 47.61 -46.17
N ARG A 19 -37.42 48.26 -45.30
CA ARG A 19 -38.15 47.61 -44.20
C ARG A 19 -39.35 46.85 -44.79
N ILE A 20 -39.12 45.63 -45.28
CA ILE A 20 -40.21 44.72 -45.66
C ILE A 20 -40.68 44.03 -44.38
N LEU A 21 -41.83 44.47 -43.86
CA LEU A 21 -42.61 43.70 -42.90
C LEU A 21 -43.07 42.42 -43.63
N ARG A 22 -42.28 41.34 -43.52
CA ARG A 22 -42.73 40.00 -43.92
C ARG A 22 -43.88 39.61 -42.99
N LEU A 23 -45.10 39.62 -43.52
CA LEU A 23 -46.25 38.95 -42.90
C LEU A 23 -45.91 37.46 -42.85
N LEU A 24 -45.63 36.95 -41.65
CA LEU A 24 -45.42 35.53 -41.42
C LEU A 24 -46.68 34.78 -41.83
N SER A 25 -46.53 33.74 -42.66
CA SER A 25 -47.67 32.90 -43.02
C SER A 25 -48.23 32.23 -41.76
N ARG A 26 -49.52 31.88 -41.77
CA ARG A 26 -50.19 31.21 -40.64
C ARG A 26 -49.45 29.95 -40.16
N ASN A 27 -48.75 29.27 -41.08
CA ASN A 27 -47.92 28.10 -40.78
C ASN A 27 -46.60 28.45 -40.09
N GLU A 28 -45.98 29.58 -40.42
CA GLU A 28 -44.74 30.04 -39.76
C GLU A 28 -45.02 30.53 -38.33
N VAL A 29 -46.16 31.19 -38.10
CA VAL A 29 -46.62 31.58 -36.75
C VAL A 29 -46.94 30.34 -35.90
N MET A 30 -47.59 29.33 -36.48
CA MET A 30 -47.90 28.06 -35.79
C MET A 30 -46.65 27.28 -35.41
N LYS A 31 -45.64 27.21 -36.30
CA LYS A 31 -44.35 26.58 -35.98
C LYS A 31 -43.66 27.27 -34.81
N ILE A 32 -43.63 28.60 -34.81
CA ILE A 32 -43.03 29.39 -33.72
C ILE A 32 -43.73 29.09 -32.39
N HIS A 33 -45.06 29.05 -32.34
CA HIS A 33 -45.80 28.70 -31.12
C HIS A 33 -45.51 27.27 -30.66
N ILE A 34 -45.45 26.29 -31.57
CA ILE A 34 -45.11 24.91 -31.24
C ILE A 34 -43.69 24.83 -30.66
N THR A 35 -42.71 25.53 -31.24
CA THR A 35 -41.33 25.55 -30.73
C THR A 35 -41.24 26.16 -29.33
N HIS A 36 -41.97 27.24 -29.06
CA HIS A 36 -42.01 27.85 -27.73
C HIS A 36 -42.68 26.95 -26.69
N ILE A 37 -43.76 26.26 -27.07
CA ILE A 37 -44.43 25.29 -26.19
C ILE A 37 -43.49 24.12 -25.87
N VAL A 38 -42.77 23.59 -26.86
CA VAL A 38 -41.79 22.50 -26.64
C VAL A 38 -40.65 22.95 -25.72
N ILE A 39 -40.13 24.17 -25.89
CA ILE A 39 -39.09 24.72 -25.00
C ILE A 39 -39.62 24.91 -23.57
N LEU A 40 -40.85 25.41 -23.41
CA LEU A 40 -41.49 25.55 -22.10
C LEU A 40 -41.72 24.19 -21.43
N VAL A 41 -42.13 23.17 -22.17
CA VAL A 41 -42.31 21.81 -21.66
C VAL A 41 -40.96 21.20 -21.25
N LEU A 42 -39.90 21.38 -22.04
CA LEU A 42 -38.56 20.90 -21.70
C LEU A 42 -37.97 21.63 -20.48
N LEU A 43 -38.22 22.93 -20.34
CA LEU A 43 -37.84 23.69 -19.14
C LEU A 43 -38.64 23.23 -17.91
N ALA A 44 -39.94 22.97 -18.06
CA ALA A 44 -40.79 22.42 -16.99
C ALA A 44 -40.34 21.02 -16.55
N LEU A 45 -39.93 20.15 -17.48
CA LEU A 45 -39.36 18.83 -17.20
C LEU A 45 -37.96 18.92 -16.54
N GLY A 46 -37.19 19.95 -16.89
CA GLY A 46 -35.89 20.25 -16.28
C GLY A 46 -35.99 20.65 -14.81
N VAL A 47 -36.98 21.48 -14.44
CA VAL A 47 -37.17 21.89 -13.04
C VAL A 47 -37.76 20.77 -12.17
N THR A 48 -38.53 19.84 -12.73
CA THR A 48 -38.99 18.64 -11.97
C THR A 48 -37.89 17.61 -11.75
N SER A 49 -36.79 17.65 -12.53
CA SER A 49 -35.61 16.80 -12.30
C SER A 49 -34.70 17.31 -11.17
N CYS A 50 -35.00 18.47 -10.58
CA CYS A 50 -34.35 18.96 -9.38
C CYS A 50 -35.24 18.77 -8.13
N SER A 51 -36.10 17.76 -8.09
CA SER A 51 -36.81 17.43 -6.84
C SER A 51 -35.79 17.00 -5.80
N GLN A 52 -35.66 17.82 -4.75
CA GLN A 52 -34.86 17.53 -3.57
C GLN A 52 -35.19 16.11 -3.07
N VAL A 53 -34.12 15.34 -2.79
CA VAL A 53 -34.22 14.10 -2.02
C VAL A 53 -34.98 14.41 -0.73
N SER A 54 -36.05 13.67 -0.48
CA SER A 54 -36.94 13.87 0.66
C SER A 54 -36.18 13.80 1.99
N ASP A 55 -36.44 14.75 2.88
CA ASP A 55 -35.89 14.83 4.25
C ASP A 55 -36.42 13.75 5.22
N ASP A 56 -37.21 12.77 4.75
CA ASP A 56 -37.70 11.67 5.57
C ASP A 56 -36.76 10.45 5.53
N VAL A 57 -35.56 10.61 6.10
CA VAL A 57 -34.73 9.45 6.48
C VAL A 57 -34.97 9.17 7.95
N LYS A 58 -35.70 8.08 8.23
CA LYS A 58 -35.78 7.50 9.58
C LYS A 58 -34.37 7.43 10.19
N GLU A 59 -34.24 7.92 11.42
CA GLU A 59 -33.07 7.93 12.31
C GLU A 59 -32.34 6.57 12.50
N THR A 60 -32.76 5.51 11.81
CA THR A 60 -31.94 4.33 11.56
C THR A 60 -31.19 4.54 10.24
N GLY A 61 -30.03 5.20 10.28
CA GLY A 61 -29.22 5.45 9.08
C GLY A 61 -29.04 4.18 8.21
N PHE A 62 -28.81 4.37 6.90
CA PHE A 62 -28.79 3.33 5.86
C PHE A 62 -28.00 2.04 6.19
N HIS A 63 -27.05 2.10 7.13
CA HIS A 63 -26.21 0.96 7.50
C HIS A 63 -26.66 0.25 8.80
N GLY A 64 -27.69 0.72 9.50
CA GLY A 64 -28.18 0.14 10.75
C GLY A 64 -27.31 0.40 11.98
N ALA A 65 -27.76 -0.10 13.13
CA ALA A 65 -27.06 0.08 14.42
C ALA A 65 -25.75 -0.71 14.47
N GLY A 66 -24.73 -0.18 15.17
CA GLY A 66 -23.44 -0.85 15.36
C GLY A 66 -22.44 -0.71 14.21
N PHE A 67 -22.77 -0.02 13.12
CA PHE A 67 -21.91 0.09 11.94
C PHE A 67 -20.49 0.63 12.21
N VAL A 68 -20.35 1.54 13.18
CA VAL A 68 -19.06 2.14 13.57
C VAL A 68 -18.41 1.47 14.79
N ASN A 69 -19.05 0.45 15.37
CA ASN A 69 -18.54 -0.25 16.54
C ASN A 69 -17.76 -1.51 16.11
N PRO A 70 -16.43 -1.59 16.32
CA PRO A 70 -15.62 -2.76 15.94
C PRO A 70 -16.07 -4.09 16.55
N SER A 71 -16.72 -4.06 17.72
CA SER A 71 -17.25 -5.26 18.37
C SER A 71 -18.60 -5.72 17.82
N SER A 72 -19.25 -4.92 16.97
CA SER A 72 -20.56 -5.27 16.40
C SER A 72 -20.43 -6.33 15.30
N GLU A 73 -21.45 -7.15 15.13
CA GLU A 73 -21.62 -7.99 13.94
C GLU A 73 -21.83 -7.15 12.68
N ASN A 74 -22.45 -5.98 12.82
CA ASN A 74 -22.73 -5.04 11.72
C ASN A 74 -21.56 -4.06 11.46
N PHE A 75 -20.38 -4.30 12.02
CA PHE A 75 -19.24 -3.40 11.86
C PHE A 75 -18.85 -3.24 10.37
N HIS A 76 -18.60 -2.01 9.94
CA HIS A 76 -18.26 -1.71 8.54
C HIS A 76 -17.00 -2.43 8.05
N GLY A 77 -16.01 -2.70 8.92
CA GLY A 77 -14.84 -3.50 8.54
C GLY A 77 -15.21 -4.92 8.08
N LYS A 78 -16.23 -5.55 8.69
CA LYS A 78 -16.74 -6.86 8.28
C LYS A 78 -17.49 -6.77 6.95
N LEU A 79 -18.25 -5.70 6.72
CA LEU A 79 -18.88 -5.44 5.42
C LEU A 79 -17.85 -5.30 4.30
N ILE A 80 -16.74 -4.62 4.57
CA ILE A 80 -15.64 -4.46 3.61
C ILE A 80 -15.00 -5.82 3.29
N GLN A 81 -14.77 -6.67 4.31
CA GLN A 81 -14.27 -8.04 4.11
C GLN A 81 -15.19 -8.87 3.21
N THR A 82 -16.51 -8.82 3.41
CA THR A 82 -17.47 -9.59 2.57
C THR A 82 -17.58 -9.06 1.14
N ARG A 83 -17.18 -7.81 0.90
CA ARG A 83 -17.08 -7.19 -0.43
C ARG A 83 -15.71 -7.34 -1.07
N ASN A 84 -14.91 -8.31 -0.62
CA ASN A 84 -13.53 -8.52 -1.08
C ASN A 84 -12.68 -7.24 -0.98
N TYR A 85 -12.81 -6.52 0.14
CA TYR A 85 -12.09 -5.27 0.41
C TYR A 85 -12.37 -4.12 -0.57
N GLU A 86 -13.44 -4.20 -1.37
CA GLU A 86 -13.90 -3.12 -2.21
C GLU A 86 -14.51 -1.98 -1.35
N ILE A 87 -13.98 -0.76 -1.49
CA ILE A 87 -14.45 0.45 -0.80
C ILE A 87 -14.80 1.66 -1.70
N GLN A 88 -14.60 1.59 -3.01
CA GLN A 88 -14.97 2.65 -3.96
C GLN A 88 -16.48 2.82 -4.02
N GLY A 89 -17.25 1.74 -3.87
CA GLY A 89 -18.71 1.82 -3.86
C GLY A 89 -19.27 2.75 -2.78
N CYS A 90 -18.50 2.98 -1.70
CA CYS A 90 -18.87 3.91 -0.62
C CYS A 90 -18.82 5.37 -1.07
N THR A 91 -17.98 5.72 -2.05
CA THR A 91 -17.81 7.10 -2.53
C THR A 91 -19.07 7.67 -3.18
N ASN A 92 -19.97 6.80 -3.66
CA ASN A 92 -21.27 7.18 -4.23
C ASN A 92 -22.12 8.03 -3.28
N CYS A 93 -21.98 7.81 -1.97
CA CYS A 93 -22.70 8.58 -0.94
C CYS A 93 -21.76 9.37 -0.03
N HIS A 94 -20.57 8.84 0.25
CA HIS A 94 -19.61 9.46 1.17
C HIS A 94 -18.63 10.43 0.51
N GLY A 95 -18.78 10.67 -0.80
CA GLY A 95 -17.91 11.56 -1.58
C GLY A 95 -16.66 10.85 -2.08
N ILE A 96 -16.09 11.34 -3.18
CA ILE A 96 -14.87 10.80 -3.78
C ILE A 96 -13.64 10.94 -2.87
N ASP A 97 -13.68 11.90 -1.94
CA ASP A 97 -12.67 12.17 -0.92
C ASP A 97 -13.01 11.53 0.44
N TYR A 98 -14.08 10.73 0.51
CA TYR A 98 -14.63 10.15 1.73
C TYR A 98 -15.01 11.18 2.81
N ASN A 99 -15.19 12.45 2.43
CA ASN A 99 -15.42 13.55 3.37
C ASN A 99 -16.89 13.84 3.67
N GLY A 100 -17.78 12.90 3.32
CA GLY A 100 -19.17 12.91 3.73
C GLY A 100 -20.17 12.93 2.58
N GLY A 101 -19.81 13.52 1.44
CA GLY A 101 -20.64 13.54 0.23
C GLY A 101 -22.11 13.89 0.51
N THR A 102 -23.02 13.22 -0.19
CA THR A 102 -24.47 13.37 0.00
C THR A 102 -24.96 12.75 1.31
N ALA A 103 -24.22 11.80 1.89
CA ALA A 103 -24.55 11.18 3.17
C ALA A 103 -24.23 12.07 4.39
N ASN A 104 -23.46 13.15 4.21
CA ASN A 104 -22.98 14.04 5.27
C ASN A 104 -22.30 13.30 6.46
N LYS A 105 -21.61 12.19 6.17
CA LYS A 105 -20.86 11.38 7.16
C LYS A 105 -19.46 11.05 6.65
N SER A 106 -18.46 11.75 7.18
CA SER A 106 -17.05 11.62 6.77
C SER A 106 -16.37 10.40 7.39
N CYS A 107 -15.78 9.55 6.55
CA CYS A 107 -14.93 8.44 6.98
C CYS A 107 -13.62 8.95 7.61
N ASN A 108 -13.18 10.14 7.18
CA ASN A 108 -11.92 10.75 7.57
C ASN A 108 -11.92 11.20 9.04
N THR A 109 -13.08 11.23 9.69
CA THR A 109 -13.20 11.46 11.15
C THR A 109 -12.40 10.43 11.94
N CYS A 110 -12.47 9.16 11.55
CA CYS A 110 -11.73 8.06 12.18
C CYS A 110 -10.50 7.65 11.36
N HIS A 111 -10.63 7.61 10.03
CA HIS A 111 -9.54 7.29 9.11
C HIS A 111 -8.84 8.57 8.66
N ASN A 112 -8.15 9.23 9.57
CA ASN A 112 -7.59 10.58 9.34
C ASN A 112 -6.19 10.59 8.71
N LYS A 113 -5.61 9.42 8.41
CA LYS A 113 -4.32 9.33 7.72
C LYS A 113 -4.46 9.76 6.26
N VAL A 114 -3.33 10.07 5.61
CA VAL A 114 -3.29 10.38 4.18
C VAL A 114 -3.98 9.26 3.38
N ASN A 115 -4.82 9.62 2.43
CA ASN A 115 -5.73 8.76 1.65
C ASN A 115 -6.91 8.15 2.44
N GLY A 116 -7.14 8.59 3.67
CA GLY A 116 -8.30 8.23 4.46
C GLY A 116 -8.45 6.72 4.66
N PRO A 117 -9.62 6.13 4.35
CA PRO A 117 -9.82 4.68 4.46
C PRO A 117 -8.93 3.87 3.51
N GLU A 118 -8.40 4.46 2.43
CA GLU A 118 -7.47 3.78 1.51
C GLU A 118 -6.02 3.76 2.01
N ASN A 119 -5.72 4.32 3.18
CA ASN A 119 -4.39 4.27 3.75
C ASN A 119 -3.93 2.81 3.97
N CYS A 120 -2.68 2.49 3.65
CA CYS A 120 -2.15 1.12 3.76
C CYS A 120 -2.32 0.54 5.16
N THR A 121 -2.19 1.35 6.21
CA THR A 121 -2.32 0.92 7.63
C THR A 121 -3.77 0.76 8.09
N THR A 122 -4.75 1.08 7.23
CA THR A 122 -6.15 0.72 7.51
C THR A 122 -6.33 -0.80 7.44
N CYS A 123 -5.67 -1.45 6.47
CA CYS A 123 -5.76 -2.89 6.26
C CYS A 123 -4.49 -3.63 6.71
N HIS A 124 -3.31 -3.13 6.36
CA HIS A 124 -2.01 -3.77 6.64
C HIS A 124 -1.45 -3.42 8.03
N GLY A 125 -2.32 -3.39 9.05
CA GLY A 125 -1.97 -3.18 10.46
C GLY A 125 -1.98 -1.73 10.95
N SER A 126 -2.23 -1.54 12.25
CA SER A 126 -2.70 -0.26 12.81
C SER A 126 -1.65 0.87 12.90
N VAL A 127 -0.39 0.52 13.16
CA VAL A 127 0.71 1.50 13.38
C VAL A 127 1.55 1.71 12.13
N ASN A 128 1.88 0.62 11.43
CA ASN A 128 2.67 0.61 10.20
C ASN A 128 2.14 -0.48 9.26
N ALA A 129 2.51 -0.43 7.98
CA ALA A 129 2.04 -1.34 6.93
C ALA A 129 2.77 -2.70 6.94
N ALA A 130 3.26 -3.13 8.11
CA ALA A 130 3.93 -4.40 8.34
C ALA A 130 3.17 -5.10 9.47
N PRO A 131 2.03 -5.73 9.19
CA PRO A 131 0.93 -5.82 10.15
C PRO A 131 1.34 -6.35 11.54
N PRO A 132 1.32 -5.52 12.60
CA PRO A 132 1.26 -6.05 13.97
C PRO A 132 -0.07 -6.76 14.24
N LYS A 133 -1.08 -6.50 13.40
CA LYS A 133 -2.38 -7.16 13.36
C LYS A 133 -2.73 -7.49 11.91
N ASP A 134 -3.08 -8.73 11.61
CA ASP A 134 -3.47 -9.15 10.26
C ASP A 134 -4.93 -8.80 9.94
N LEU A 135 -5.38 -9.08 8.70
CA LEU A 135 -6.74 -8.79 8.23
C LEU A 135 -7.84 -9.58 8.97
N SER A 136 -7.47 -10.64 9.69
CA SER A 136 -8.35 -11.46 10.53
C SER A 136 -8.22 -11.11 12.00
N ASP A 137 -7.66 -9.94 12.30
CA ASP A 137 -7.48 -9.41 13.64
C ASP A 137 -6.50 -10.18 14.54
N ASN A 138 -5.74 -11.13 14.00
CA ASN A 138 -4.72 -11.83 14.77
C ASN A 138 -3.55 -10.90 15.08
N THR A 139 -2.98 -11.02 16.27
CA THR A 139 -1.79 -10.26 16.71
C THR A 139 -0.60 -11.14 17.07
N SER A 140 -0.78 -12.47 17.09
CA SER A 140 0.29 -13.38 17.47
C SER A 140 1.30 -13.56 16.33
N PRO A 141 2.61 -13.40 16.57
CA PRO A 141 3.65 -13.65 15.57
C PRO A 141 3.77 -15.13 15.16
N THR A 142 3.08 -16.05 15.84
CA THR A 142 2.98 -17.45 15.41
C THR A 142 1.98 -17.65 14.25
N ILE A 143 1.21 -16.62 13.91
CA ILE A 143 0.26 -16.63 12.78
C ILE A 143 0.93 -15.99 11.57
N ARG A 144 0.80 -16.65 10.41
CA ARG A 144 1.43 -16.22 9.15
C ARG A 144 1.19 -14.74 8.80
N GLY A 145 -0.04 -14.25 9.00
CA GLY A 145 -0.43 -12.88 8.67
C GLY A 145 0.32 -11.82 9.48
N VAL A 146 0.79 -12.18 10.67
CA VAL A 146 1.61 -11.31 11.54
C VAL A 146 3.08 -11.69 11.40
N GLY A 147 3.45 -12.92 11.78
CA GLY A 147 4.78 -13.47 11.62
C GLY A 147 5.92 -12.57 12.13
N ALA A 148 7.05 -12.66 11.45
CA ALA A 148 8.24 -11.86 11.72
C ALA A 148 8.24 -10.49 11.02
N HIS A 149 7.09 -9.94 10.56
CA HIS A 149 7.01 -8.66 9.83
C HIS A 149 7.74 -7.54 10.56
N GLN A 150 7.41 -7.31 11.83
CA GLN A 150 8.00 -6.22 12.62
C GLN A 150 9.52 -6.36 12.78
N LYS A 151 10.04 -7.59 12.87
CA LYS A 151 11.49 -7.83 13.01
C LYS A 151 12.25 -7.46 11.74
N HIS A 152 11.65 -7.69 10.57
CA HIS A 152 12.27 -7.39 9.29
C HIS A 152 12.10 -5.91 8.91
N VAL A 153 10.87 -5.40 8.92
CA VAL A 153 10.57 -4.07 8.37
C VAL A 153 11.08 -2.95 9.26
N LEU A 154 11.19 -3.15 10.57
CA LEU A 154 11.79 -2.15 11.47
C LEU A 154 13.31 -2.33 11.62
N GLY A 155 13.84 -3.52 11.32
CA GLY A 155 15.22 -3.88 11.61
C GLY A 155 15.50 -3.94 13.12
N GLY A 156 16.77 -3.81 13.49
CA GLY A 156 17.16 -3.77 14.91
C GLY A 156 18.65 -3.65 15.14
N THR A 157 19.09 -4.14 16.30
CA THR A 157 20.50 -4.10 16.71
C THR A 157 21.40 -5.02 15.88
N LEU A 158 20.83 -6.05 15.25
CA LEU A 158 21.58 -7.03 14.47
C LEU A 158 21.60 -6.76 12.97
N GLY A 159 20.76 -5.87 12.45
CA GLY A 159 20.64 -5.66 11.01
C GLY A 159 19.74 -4.49 10.65
N ALA A 160 19.92 -3.96 9.44
CA ALA A 160 19.06 -2.91 8.90
C ALA A 160 17.62 -3.39 8.65
N ALA A 161 16.72 -2.40 8.53
CA ALA A 161 15.36 -2.63 8.08
C ALA A 161 15.33 -3.20 6.65
N VAL A 162 14.45 -4.17 6.43
CA VAL A 162 14.19 -4.81 5.14
C VAL A 162 12.96 -4.17 4.53
N ALA A 163 13.10 -3.62 3.32
CA ALA A 163 11.97 -3.02 2.61
C ALA A 163 10.95 -4.08 2.18
N CYS A 164 9.66 -3.73 2.19
CA CYS A 164 8.58 -4.64 1.79
C CYS A 164 8.78 -5.21 0.37
N GLY A 165 9.38 -4.40 -0.52
CA GLY A 165 9.68 -4.76 -1.90
C GLY A 165 10.71 -5.88 -2.06
N GLU A 166 11.43 -6.23 -1.01
CA GLU A 166 12.33 -7.38 -1.02
C GLU A 166 11.56 -8.71 -1.01
N CYS A 167 10.36 -8.75 -0.44
CA CYS A 167 9.53 -9.96 -0.38
C CYS A 167 8.31 -9.89 -1.31
N HIS A 168 7.65 -8.73 -1.36
CA HIS A 168 6.34 -8.55 -1.96
C HIS A 168 6.37 -7.59 -3.17
N ALA A 169 5.33 -7.66 -4.01
CA ALA A 169 5.02 -6.61 -4.95
C ALA A 169 4.23 -5.53 -4.22
N VAL A 170 4.89 -4.42 -3.84
CA VAL A 170 4.24 -3.36 -3.05
C VAL A 170 3.39 -2.49 -3.97
N PRO A 171 2.05 -2.50 -3.82
CA PRO A 171 1.18 -1.69 -4.65
C PRO A 171 1.31 -0.21 -4.30
N GLN A 172 1.17 0.66 -5.30
CA GLN A 172 1.16 2.11 -5.09
C GLN A 172 -0.22 2.63 -4.66
N LYS A 173 -1.29 1.89 -5.01
CA LYS A 173 -2.70 2.22 -4.73
C LYS A 173 -3.48 0.94 -4.42
N ILE A 174 -4.60 1.07 -3.72
CA ILE A 174 -5.39 -0.09 -3.27
C ILE A 174 -5.93 -0.95 -4.42
N TYR A 175 -6.22 -0.35 -5.59
CA TYR A 175 -6.70 -1.07 -6.79
C TYR A 175 -5.59 -1.30 -7.82
N SER A 176 -4.33 -1.28 -7.39
CA SER A 176 -3.23 -1.72 -8.26
C SER A 176 -3.45 -3.19 -8.59
N MET A 177 -3.19 -3.58 -9.84
CA MET A 177 -3.29 -4.97 -10.27
C MET A 177 -2.47 -5.88 -9.34
N GLY A 178 -3.07 -6.96 -8.86
CA GLY A 178 -2.41 -7.90 -7.94
C GLY A 178 -2.48 -7.55 -6.44
N HIS A 179 -3.14 -6.45 -6.04
CA HIS A 179 -3.29 -6.13 -4.61
C HIS A 179 -4.56 -6.71 -3.99
N ILE A 180 -5.72 -6.39 -4.58
CA ILE A 180 -7.02 -6.93 -4.20
C ILE A 180 -7.50 -7.76 -5.38
N ASP A 181 -7.34 -9.07 -5.27
CA ASP A 181 -7.74 -10.03 -6.28
C ASP A 181 -8.28 -11.32 -5.63
N ASN A 182 -8.24 -12.43 -6.37
CA ASN A 182 -8.72 -13.72 -5.89
C ASN A 182 -7.58 -14.62 -5.38
N SER A 183 -6.32 -14.21 -5.47
CA SER A 183 -5.24 -14.93 -4.80
C SER A 183 -5.22 -14.52 -3.34
N LEU A 184 -5.59 -15.48 -2.48
CA LEU A 184 -5.57 -15.24 -1.06
C LEU A 184 -4.13 -15.09 -0.58
N ARG A 185 -3.88 -13.97 0.12
CA ARG A 185 -2.63 -13.57 0.78
C ARG A 185 -1.65 -12.89 -0.17
N ALA A 186 -0.96 -11.86 0.33
CA ALA A 186 0.12 -11.21 -0.41
C ALA A 186 1.21 -12.21 -0.83
N GLU A 187 1.50 -12.27 -2.12
CA GLU A 187 2.46 -13.21 -2.70
C GLU A 187 3.89 -12.83 -2.32
N VAL A 188 4.68 -13.84 -1.97
CA VAL A 188 6.13 -13.71 -1.82
C VAL A 188 6.77 -14.14 -3.13
N ARG A 189 7.43 -13.21 -3.81
CA ARG A 189 7.87 -13.39 -5.21
C ARG A 189 9.36 -13.68 -5.39
N PHE A 190 10.20 -13.22 -4.45
CA PHE A 190 11.67 -13.28 -4.53
C PHE A 190 12.22 -13.14 -5.97
N ASP A 191 11.70 -12.14 -6.68
CA ASP A 191 11.97 -11.94 -8.10
C ASP A 191 13.06 -10.87 -8.31
N SER A 192 13.21 -10.40 -9.55
CA SER A 192 14.22 -9.41 -9.95
C SER A 192 14.09 -8.05 -9.25
N THR A 193 12.97 -7.77 -8.57
CA THR A 193 12.79 -6.54 -7.80
C THR A 193 13.45 -6.57 -6.43
N SER A 194 13.74 -7.75 -5.89
CA SER A 194 14.54 -7.87 -4.67
C SER A 194 15.99 -7.52 -4.96
N SER A 195 16.57 -6.68 -4.13
CA SER A 195 18.01 -6.39 -4.17
C SER A 195 18.83 -7.36 -3.33
N LEU A 196 18.19 -7.98 -2.33
CA LEU A 196 18.81 -8.83 -1.32
C LEU A 196 18.69 -10.34 -1.60
N PHE A 197 17.67 -10.79 -2.33
CA PHE A 197 17.31 -12.21 -2.45
C PHE A 197 17.43 -12.77 -3.88
N ARG A 198 18.22 -12.12 -4.74
CA ARG A 198 18.26 -12.33 -6.21
C ARG A 198 18.59 -13.72 -6.73
N THR A 199 19.07 -14.66 -5.93
CA THR A 199 19.56 -15.94 -6.44
C THR A 199 18.96 -17.11 -5.67
N ASN A 200 18.07 -17.86 -6.34
CA ASN A 200 17.48 -19.12 -5.90
C ASN A 200 16.70 -19.09 -4.57
N ALA A 201 16.43 -17.91 -4.01
CA ALA A 201 15.61 -17.76 -2.83
C ALA A 201 14.20 -18.28 -3.11
N THR A 202 13.67 -19.08 -2.19
CA THR A 202 12.34 -19.68 -2.32
C THR A 202 11.57 -19.53 -1.03
N TYR A 203 10.26 -19.35 -1.16
CA TYR A 203 9.32 -19.36 -0.05
C TYR A 203 8.42 -20.58 -0.13
N ASN A 204 8.50 -21.46 0.86
CA ASN A 204 7.61 -22.60 0.97
C ASN A 204 6.31 -22.17 1.65
N VAL A 205 5.23 -22.10 0.87
CA VAL A 205 3.91 -21.69 1.36
C VAL A 205 3.37 -22.67 2.40
N ALA A 206 3.63 -23.97 2.32
CA ALA A 206 3.10 -24.94 3.28
C ALA A 206 3.82 -24.85 4.63
N ASP A 207 5.14 -24.72 4.62
CA ASP A 207 5.98 -24.70 5.83
C ASP A 207 6.19 -23.29 6.41
N VAL A 208 5.76 -22.25 5.68
CA VAL A 208 5.94 -20.83 6.02
C VAL A 208 7.42 -20.50 6.23
N SER A 209 8.28 -21.05 5.38
CA SER A 209 9.74 -20.97 5.52
C SER A 209 10.40 -20.38 4.28
N CYS A 210 11.50 -19.69 4.51
CA CYS A 210 12.35 -19.12 3.48
C CYS A 210 13.61 -19.97 3.38
N THR A 211 14.01 -20.34 2.17
CA THR A 211 15.22 -21.13 1.91
C THR A 211 16.07 -20.48 0.83
N ASN A 212 17.36 -20.82 0.81
CA ASN A 212 18.35 -20.30 -0.16
C ASN A 212 18.51 -18.78 -0.15
N THR A 213 18.13 -18.12 0.95
CA THR A 213 18.44 -16.70 1.16
C THR A 213 19.76 -16.58 1.90
N TYR A 214 20.56 -15.54 1.63
CA TYR A 214 21.80 -15.32 2.38
C TYR A 214 21.54 -15.03 3.87
N CYS A 215 20.33 -14.62 4.25
CA CYS A 215 19.91 -14.31 5.63
C CYS A 215 19.38 -15.52 6.40
N HIS A 216 18.88 -16.55 5.72
CA HIS A 216 18.28 -17.74 6.34
C HIS A 216 18.84 -18.97 5.65
N GLY A 217 20.13 -19.20 5.91
CA GLY A 217 20.76 -20.49 5.65
C GLY A 217 21.75 -20.51 4.51
N ASN A 218 21.96 -19.45 3.74
CA ASN A 218 23.03 -19.42 2.73
C ASN A 218 24.09 -18.36 3.06
N PHE A 219 24.55 -18.33 4.31
CA PHE A 219 25.53 -17.34 4.76
C PHE A 219 26.90 -17.63 4.12
N ASN A 220 27.44 -16.67 3.39
CA ASN A 220 28.77 -16.80 2.79
C ASN A 220 29.84 -16.93 3.89
N GLY A 221 30.63 -18.01 3.86
CA GLY A 221 31.59 -18.33 4.93
C GLY A 221 30.97 -18.73 6.28
N GLY A 222 29.66 -18.94 6.34
CA GLY A 222 28.90 -19.25 7.55
C GLY A 222 28.15 -20.58 7.47
N ASN A 223 27.05 -20.69 8.22
CA ASN A 223 26.26 -21.90 8.32
C ASN A 223 25.29 -22.05 7.13
N VAL A 224 25.52 -23.03 6.26
CA VAL A 224 24.78 -23.19 4.99
C VAL A 224 23.46 -23.99 5.07
N ASN A 225 23.08 -24.47 6.25
CA ASN A 225 21.90 -25.34 6.42
C ASN A 225 20.90 -24.78 7.45
N ARG A 226 20.87 -23.44 7.61
CA ARG A 226 20.01 -22.78 8.60
C ARG A 226 18.69 -22.32 8.01
N THR A 227 17.66 -23.15 8.13
CA THR A 227 16.30 -22.75 7.74
C THR A 227 15.62 -21.99 8.88
N MET A 228 14.92 -20.90 8.55
CA MET A 228 14.08 -20.15 9.49
C MET A 228 12.62 -20.18 9.02
N LYS A 229 11.70 -20.37 9.97
CA LYS A 229 10.26 -20.21 9.70
C LYS A 229 9.84 -18.79 10.02
N TRP A 230 8.98 -18.24 9.17
CA TRP A 230 8.40 -16.91 9.30
C TRP A 230 7.63 -16.70 10.61
N THR A 231 7.08 -17.78 11.15
CA THR A 231 6.31 -17.81 12.40
C THR A 231 7.13 -18.33 13.58
N ASP A 232 8.44 -18.56 13.40
CA ASP A 232 9.31 -18.94 14.51
C ASP A 232 9.56 -17.72 15.40
N THR A 233 9.35 -17.90 16.70
CA THR A 233 9.54 -16.87 17.73
C THR A 233 10.65 -17.25 18.70
N ILE A 234 11.30 -18.40 18.49
CA ILE A 234 12.31 -18.95 19.37
C ILE A 234 13.60 -18.14 19.21
N ALA A 235 14.05 -17.48 20.28
CA ALA A 235 15.27 -16.67 20.26
C ALA A 235 16.52 -17.44 19.80
N ALA A 236 16.58 -18.76 20.05
CA ALA A 236 17.70 -19.62 19.67
C ALA A 236 18.02 -19.60 18.17
N VAL A 237 17.04 -19.29 17.30
CA VAL A 237 17.27 -19.20 15.85
C VAL A 237 18.16 -18.01 15.47
N THR A 238 18.13 -16.94 16.26
CA THR A 238 18.89 -15.70 16.04
C THR A 238 20.08 -15.54 17.00
N ALA A 239 20.41 -16.60 17.76
CA ALA A 239 21.54 -16.55 18.67
C ALA A 239 22.87 -16.37 17.92
N CYS A 240 23.84 -15.68 18.53
CA CYS A 240 25.18 -15.57 17.97
C CYS A 240 25.77 -16.97 17.70
N GLY A 241 26.49 -17.12 16.59
CA GLY A 241 27.00 -18.41 16.14
C GLY A 241 26.05 -19.19 15.22
N THR A 242 24.77 -18.81 15.10
CA THR A 242 23.85 -19.53 14.19
C THR A 242 24.00 -19.10 12.74
N CYS A 243 24.36 -17.84 12.48
CA CYS A 243 24.54 -17.33 11.12
C CYS A 243 25.95 -17.59 10.59
N HIS A 244 26.96 -17.16 11.36
CA HIS A 244 28.37 -17.45 11.14
C HIS A 244 28.93 -18.07 12.41
N GLY A 245 29.79 -19.08 12.27
CA GLY A 245 30.42 -19.79 13.39
C GLY A 245 29.55 -20.84 14.06
N ASP A 246 29.70 -20.99 15.37
CA ASP A 246 29.21 -22.15 16.11
C ASP A 246 28.56 -21.74 17.44
N ALA A 247 27.23 -21.83 17.49
CA ALA A 247 26.43 -21.46 18.65
C ALA A 247 26.72 -22.31 19.91
N THR A 248 27.39 -23.46 19.77
CA THR A 248 27.73 -24.35 20.89
C THR A 248 28.94 -23.88 21.69
N LYS A 249 29.71 -22.90 21.19
CA LYS A 249 30.89 -22.39 21.90
C LYS A 249 30.53 -21.58 23.14
N ALA A 250 31.49 -21.44 24.06
CA ALA A 250 31.24 -20.83 25.36
C ALA A 250 31.15 -19.30 25.28
N THR A 251 32.08 -18.66 24.58
CA THR A 251 32.19 -17.20 24.51
C THR A 251 31.64 -16.63 23.19
N LEU A 252 31.24 -15.36 23.19
CA LEU A 252 30.80 -14.67 21.96
C LEU A 252 31.90 -14.64 20.89
N LYS A 253 33.17 -14.46 21.30
CA LYS A 253 34.33 -14.48 20.40
C LYS A 253 34.45 -15.83 19.69
N GLU A 254 34.35 -16.93 20.44
CA GLU A 254 34.42 -18.27 19.85
C GLU A 254 33.21 -18.58 18.96
N LYS A 255 32.00 -18.13 19.35
CA LYS A 255 30.78 -18.30 18.54
C LYS A 255 30.87 -17.60 17.19
N ALA A 256 31.62 -16.50 17.10
CA ALA A 256 31.62 -15.62 15.94
C ALA A 256 32.61 -16.01 14.82
N PHE A 257 33.56 -16.91 15.05
CA PHE A 257 34.52 -17.27 14.00
C PHE A 257 33.81 -17.91 12.80
N PRO A 258 34.09 -17.48 11.56
CA PRO A 258 33.42 -18.03 10.38
C PRO A 258 33.77 -19.53 10.19
N GLN A 259 32.91 -20.23 9.46
CA GLN A 259 33.10 -21.65 9.15
C GLN A 259 34.22 -21.88 8.13
N SER A 260 34.64 -20.84 7.41
CA SER A 260 35.77 -20.87 6.48
C SER A 260 36.53 -19.54 6.49
N GLY A 261 37.77 -19.54 6.00
CA GLY A 261 38.64 -18.36 5.99
C GLY A 261 39.53 -18.28 7.22
N HIS A 262 39.43 -17.20 8.00
CA HIS A 262 40.22 -17.03 9.23
C HIS A 262 39.51 -17.69 10.42
N THR A 263 40.27 -18.39 11.27
CA THR A 263 39.70 -19.21 12.35
C THR A 263 40.30 -18.79 13.69
N ALA A 264 39.72 -19.32 14.78
CA ALA A 264 40.27 -19.14 16.12
C ALA A 264 41.74 -19.59 16.25
N ALA A 265 42.18 -20.52 15.40
CA ALA A 265 43.57 -20.99 15.40
C ALA A 265 44.53 -19.98 14.74
N THR A 266 44.04 -19.11 13.86
CA THR A 266 44.88 -18.20 13.06
C THR A 266 44.77 -16.74 13.47
N VAL A 267 43.76 -16.36 14.27
CA VAL A 267 43.53 -14.97 14.69
C VAL A 267 43.51 -14.86 16.21
N THR A 268 44.49 -14.15 16.75
CA THR A 268 44.62 -13.87 18.19
C THR A 268 44.25 -12.43 18.56
N SER A 269 44.23 -11.50 17.58
CA SER A 269 43.81 -10.11 17.78
C SER A 269 42.33 -9.97 18.13
N ASP A 270 41.93 -8.80 18.61
CA ASP A 270 40.52 -8.48 18.81
C ASP A 270 39.81 -8.23 17.49
N CYS A 271 38.56 -8.68 17.39
CA CYS A 271 37.76 -8.63 16.17
C CYS A 271 37.63 -7.20 15.63
N SER A 272 37.48 -6.23 16.53
CA SER A 272 37.40 -4.79 16.21
C SER A 272 38.68 -4.23 15.60
N THR A 273 39.81 -4.93 15.63
CA THR A 273 41.03 -4.50 14.93
C THR A 273 40.81 -4.46 13.42
N CYS A 274 40.14 -5.49 12.88
CA CYS A 274 39.83 -5.65 11.46
C CYS A 274 38.39 -5.26 11.14
N HIS A 275 37.42 -5.71 11.94
CA HIS A 275 35.98 -5.47 11.76
C HIS A 275 35.47 -4.19 12.44
N ARG A 276 36.33 -3.17 12.59
CA ARG A 276 36.02 -1.89 13.28
C ARG A 276 34.82 -1.14 12.71
N ALA A 277 34.43 -1.45 11.47
CA ALA A 277 33.30 -0.83 10.82
C ALA A 277 31.95 -1.42 11.28
N VAL A 278 31.98 -2.59 11.91
CA VAL A 278 30.78 -3.38 12.28
C VAL A 278 30.71 -3.62 13.79
N VAL A 279 31.84 -3.91 14.45
CA VAL A 279 31.89 -4.26 15.88
C VAL A 279 32.89 -3.42 16.68
N ASP A 280 32.56 -3.16 17.95
CA ASP A 280 33.47 -2.57 18.93
C ASP A 280 34.31 -3.63 19.69
N ALA A 281 35.15 -3.18 20.62
CA ALA A 281 35.99 -4.06 21.44
C ALA A 281 35.19 -4.99 22.38
N SER A 282 33.93 -4.66 22.66
CA SER A 282 33.00 -5.48 23.44
C SER A 282 32.15 -6.40 22.55
N LEU A 283 32.42 -6.46 21.24
CA LEU A 283 31.68 -7.23 20.23
C LEU A 283 30.22 -6.77 20.05
N ASN A 284 29.88 -5.54 20.44
CA ASN A 284 28.59 -4.96 20.10
C ASN A 284 28.57 -4.62 18.62
N ILE A 285 27.45 -4.88 17.95
CA ILE A 285 27.21 -4.40 16.59
C ILE A 285 26.98 -2.89 16.63
N ILE A 286 27.99 -2.11 16.25
CA ILE A 286 27.93 -0.65 16.23
C ILE A 286 27.38 -0.09 14.92
N ASN A 287 27.34 -0.91 13.87
CA ASN A 287 26.73 -0.53 12.59
C ASN A 287 25.86 -1.66 12.03
N PRO A 288 24.56 -1.71 12.40
CA PRO A 288 23.62 -2.71 11.89
C PRO A 288 23.45 -2.68 10.37
N SER A 289 23.72 -1.56 9.69
CA SER A 289 23.66 -1.51 8.22
C SER A 289 24.78 -2.29 7.52
N LYS A 290 25.83 -2.64 8.26
CA LYS A 290 26.95 -3.45 7.78
C LYS A 290 26.93 -4.88 8.31
N HIS A 291 26.09 -5.18 9.29
CA HIS A 291 25.90 -6.53 9.81
C HIS A 291 24.69 -7.17 9.13
N ILE A 292 24.88 -8.35 8.51
CA ILE A 292 23.85 -9.03 7.70
C ILE A 292 23.45 -8.20 6.46
N ASN A 293 24.44 -7.85 5.62
CA ASN A 293 24.24 -7.08 4.38
C ASN A 293 24.67 -7.84 3.11
N GLY A 294 24.98 -9.13 3.23
CA GLY A 294 25.42 -9.99 2.13
C GLY A 294 26.87 -9.81 1.69
N LYS A 295 27.66 -8.98 2.39
CA LYS A 295 29.09 -8.76 2.11
C LYS A 295 29.94 -9.28 3.26
N ILE A 296 31.11 -9.80 2.93
CA ILE A 296 32.15 -10.16 3.90
C ILE A 296 33.13 -8.98 3.96
N ASP A 297 33.49 -8.58 5.17
CA ASP A 297 34.57 -7.62 5.46
C ASP A 297 35.95 -8.32 5.43
#